data_AF-A0A3G3JWY9-F1
#
_entry.id   AF-A0A3G3JWY9-F1
#
_cell.length_a   1.000
_cell.length_b   1.000
_cell.length_c   1.000
_cell.angle_alpha   90.00
_cell.angle_beta   90.00
_cell.angle_gamma   90.00
#
_symmetry.space_group_name_H-M   'P 1'
#
loop_
_entity.id
_entity.type
_entity.pdbx_description
1 polymer ?
#
loop_
_entity_poly.entity_id
_entity_poly.type
_entity_poly.pdbx_seq_one_letter_code
_entity_poly.pdbx_strand_id
1 'polypeptide(L)'
;MNDNETSSVWSRYREAKEHALAKEEDKDGAEPLTLEQLEEAIAQTAASSGIPETGMPPRSVVHPSKQKQLSRWFYRILLLLFAALTAGLVWWGRKKYGY
;
A
#
# COMPACT_ATOMS: atom_id res chain seq x y z
N MET A 1 -10.28 -8.90 -1.89
CA MET A 1 -8.91 -8.37 -1.87
C MET A 1 -8.06 -9.41 -2.57
N ASN A 2 -7.36 -9.05 -3.64
CA ASN A 2 -6.47 -9.97 -4.34
C ASN A 2 -5.08 -9.85 -3.73
N ASP A 3 -4.60 -10.95 -3.15
CA ASP A 3 -3.27 -11.02 -2.52
C ASP A 3 -2.12 -10.87 -3.55
N ASN A 4 -2.47 -10.93 -4.84
CA ASN A 4 -1.59 -10.79 -6.00
C ASN A 4 -1.12 -9.33 -6.26
N GLU A 5 -1.84 -8.32 -5.75
CA GLU A 5 -1.42 -6.92 -5.92
C GLU A 5 -0.28 -6.57 -4.95
N THR A 6 -0.33 -7.08 -3.72
CA THR A 6 0.68 -6.84 -2.67
C THR A 6 2.04 -7.40 -3.06
N SER A 7 2.09 -8.56 -3.72
CA SER A 7 3.33 -9.16 -4.25
C SER A 7 3.94 -8.30 -5.37
N SER A 8 3.11 -7.68 -6.21
CA SER A 8 3.54 -6.86 -7.36
C SER A 8 4.13 -5.49 -6.97
N VAL A 9 3.79 -4.98 -5.78
CA VAL A 9 4.36 -3.75 -5.23
C VAL A 9 5.70 -4.06 -4.57
N TRP A 10 5.79 -5.18 -3.86
CA TRP A 10 7.02 -5.64 -3.21
C TRP A 10 8.11 -6.03 -4.20
N SER A 11 7.75 -6.64 -5.34
CA SER A 11 8.69 -6.97 -6.41
C SER A 11 9.30 -5.70 -7.03
N ARG A 12 8.47 -4.70 -7.34
CA ARG A 12 8.92 -3.41 -7.89
C ARG A 12 9.84 -2.65 -6.93
N TYR A 13 9.55 -2.71 -5.63
CA TYR A 13 10.41 -2.09 -4.62
C TYR A 13 11.78 -2.79 -4.54
N ARG A 14 11.81 -4.12 -4.57
CA ARG A 14 13.08 -4.88 -4.55
C ARG A 14 13.90 -4.61 -5.81
N GLU A 15 13.26 -4.62 -6.97
CA GLU A 15 13.89 -4.35 -8.27
C GLU A 15 14.48 -2.93 -8.31
N ALA A 16 13.73 -1.92 -7.85
CA ALA A 16 14.25 -0.55 -7.73
C ALA A 16 15.44 -0.45 -6.78
N LYS A 17 15.43 -1.21 -5.67
CA LYS A 17 16.53 -1.26 -4.70
C LYS A 17 17.78 -1.94 -5.28
N GLU A 18 17.61 -3.05 -6.00
CA GLU A 18 18.71 -3.74 -6.69
C GLU A 18 19.33 -2.86 -7.77
N HIS A 19 18.53 -2.13 -8.55
CA HIS A 19 19.05 -1.17 -9.53
C HIS A 19 19.77 0.01 -8.89
N ALA A 20 19.33 0.49 -7.73
CA ALA A 20 20.04 1.53 -7.00
C ALA A 20 21.39 1.02 -6.46
N LEU A 21 21.42 -0.21 -5.93
CA LEU A 21 22.63 -0.84 -5.40
C LEU A 21 23.65 -1.15 -6.51
N ALA A 22 23.19 -1.69 -7.65
CA ALA A 22 24.05 -1.94 -8.82
C ALA A 22 24.57 -0.62 -9.43
N LYS A 23 23.76 0.45 -9.41
CA LYS A 23 24.18 1.80 -9.83
C LYS A 23 25.15 2.45 -8.84
N GLU A 24 25.25 1.94 -7.61
CA GLU A 24 26.28 2.34 -6.65
C GLU A 24 27.56 1.52 -6.82
N GLU A 25 27.50 0.23 -7.15
CA GLU A 25 28.69 -0.60 -7.42
C GLU A 25 29.49 -0.15 -8.66
N ASP A 26 28.85 0.42 -9.68
CA ASP A 26 29.55 1.01 -10.84
C ASP A 26 30.16 2.40 -10.57
N LYS A 27 29.92 3.01 -9.40
CA LYS A 27 30.39 4.36 -9.04
C LYS A 27 31.71 4.38 -8.25
N ASP A 28 32.37 3.25 -8.06
CA ASP A 28 33.69 3.20 -7.41
C ASP A 28 34.84 3.79 -8.27
N GLY A 29 34.56 4.26 -9.49
CA GLY A 29 35.54 4.87 -10.40
C GLY A 29 35.18 6.27 -10.94
N ALA A 30 34.09 6.89 -10.50
CA ALA A 30 33.66 8.18 -11.01
C ALA A 30 34.18 9.32 -10.13
N GLU A 31 35.00 10.20 -10.70
CA GLU A 31 35.48 11.42 -10.04
C GLU A 31 34.33 12.17 -9.37
N PRO A 32 34.52 12.71 -8.15
CA PRO A 32 33.46 13.39 -7.42
C PRO A 32 32.94 14.54 -8.28
N LEU A 33 31.65 14.48 -8.64
CA LEU A 33 30.98 15.61 -9.30
C LEU A 33 31.32 16.89 -8.55
N THR A 34 31.63 17.95 -9.29
CA THR A 34 31.85 19.26 -8.69
C THR A 34 30.58 19.68 -7.95
N LEU A 35 30.72 20.36 -6.82
CA LEU A 35 29.59 20.76 -5.95
C LEU A 35 28.46 21.44 -6.75
N GLU A 36 28.82 22.27 -7.74
CA GLU A 36 27.88 22.96 -8.62
C GLU A 36 27.03 21.99 -9.46
N GLN A 37 27.62 20.93 -10.03
CA GLN A 37 26.88 19.95 -10.82
C GLN A 37 25.96 19.09 -9.94
N LEU A 38 26.34 18.85 -8.69
CA LEU A 38 25.51 18.13 -7.73
C LEU A 38 24.30 18.99 -7.32
N GLU A 39 24.49 20.27 -7.08
CA GLU A 39 23.42 21.23 -6.77
C GLU A 39 22.42 21.36 -7.94
N GLU A 40 22.91 21.47 -9.17
CA GLU A 40 22.04 21.50 -10.36
C GLU A 40 21.23 20.21 -10.54
N ALA A 41 21.86 19.04 -10.31
CA ALA A 41 21.17 17.75 -10.39
C ALA A 41 20.10 17.60 -9.30
N ILE A 42 20.38 18.05 -8.08
CA ILE A 42 19.41 18.06 -6.98
C ILE A 42 18.25 19.00 -7.30
N ALA A 43 18.53 20.22 -7.79
CA ALA A 43 17.50 21.18 -8.18
C ALA A 43 16.59 20.66 -9.31
N GLN A 44 17.17 20.01 -10.32
CA GLN A 44 16.41 19.40 -11.41
C GLN A 44 15.56 18.22 -10.93
N THR A 45 16.09 17.38 -10.03
CA THR A 45 15.38 16.22 -9.49
C THR A 45 14.26 16.64 -8.52
N ALA A 46 14.49 17.68 -7.72
CA ALA A 46 13.48 18.29 -6.85
C ALA A 46 12.33 18.88 -7.67
N ALA A 47 12.65 19.60 -8.75
CA ALA A 47 11.65 20.16 -9.67
C ALA A 47 10.84 19.09 -10.39
N SER A 48 11.47 17.96 -10.79
CA SER A 48 10.80 16.90 -11.55
C SER A 48 9.97 15.94 -10.68
N SER A 49 10.29 15.81 -9.39
CA SER A 49 9.68 14.82 -8.50
C SER A 49 8.44 15.32 -7.77
N GLY A 50 8.17 16.64 -7.74
CA GLY A 50 7.03 17.20 -7.00
C GLY A 50 7.08 16.92 -5.50
N ILE A 51 8.25 16.53 -5.00
CA ILE A 51 8.53 16.25 -3.59
C ILE A 51 8.89 17.59 -2.94
N PRO A 52 8.19 18.04 -1.88
CA PRO A 52 8.58 19.25 -1.16
C PRO A 52 9.99 19.07 -0.58
N GLU A 53 10.78 20.15 -0.58
CA GLU A 53 12.17 20.29 -0.11
C GLU A 53 12.53 19.53 1.18
N THR A 54 11.55 19.26 2.03
CA THR A 54 11.70 18.33 3.16
C THR A 54 11.44 16.91 2.67
N GLY A 55 12.50 16.16 2.38
CA GLY A 55 12.49 14.76 1.90
C GLY A 55 11.82 13.70 2.79
N MET A 56 10.84 14.06 3.62
CA MET A 56 9.95 13.13 4.30
C MET A 56 8.60 13.06 3.57
N PRO A 57 8.16 11.86 3.15
CA PRO A 57 6.84 11.71 2.56
C PRO A 57 5.78 12.17 3.58
N PRO A 58 4.74 12.91 3.13
CA PRO A 58 3.69 13.39 4.02
C PRO A 58 3.12 12.23 4.84
N ARG A 59 2.98 12.42 6.16
CA ARG A 59 2.56 11.38 7.13
C ARG A 59 1.28 10.64 6.74
N SER A 60 0.43 11.26 5.92
CA SER A 60 -0.80 10.67 5.35
C SER A 60 -0.54 9.50 4.40
N VAL A 61 0.64 9.44 3.78
CA VAL A 61 1.05 8.37 2.86
C VAL A 61 1.63 7.18 3.62
N VAL A 62 2.31 7.43 4.75
CA VAL A 62 2.99 6.39 5.56
C VAL A 62 1.99 5.52 6.34
N HIS A 63 0.85 6.09 6.74
CA HIS A 63 -0.22 5.35 7.41
C HIS A 63 -1.54 5.50 6.66
N PRO A 64 -1.76 4.72 5.57
CA PRO A 64 -3.08 4.65 4.96
C PRO A 64 -4.05 4.16 6.05
N SER A 65 -4.99 5.03 6.43
CA SER A 65 -5.92 4.74 7.52
C SER A 65 -6.70 3.46 7.17
N LYS A 66 -6.46 2.37 7.91
CA LYS A 66 -7.18 1.10 7.75
C LYS A 66 -8.67 1.19 8.12
N GLN A 67 -9.14 2.36 8.55
CA GLN A 67 -10.52 2.62 8.98
C GLN A 67 -11.55 2.27 7.89
N LYS A 68 -11.31 2.65 6.63
CA LYS A 68 -12.23 2.33 5.53
C LYS A 68 -12.33 0.82 5.26
N GLN A 69 -11.23 0.09 5.47
CA GLN A 69 -11.20 -1.36 5.25
C GLN A 69 -11.93 -2.11 6.36
N LEU A 70 -11.80 -1.65 7.60
CA LEU A 70 -12.44 -2.24 8.77
C LEU A 70 -13.97 -2.10 8.71
N SER A 71 -14.49 -0.92 8.34
CA SER A 71 -15.92 -0.71 8.16
C SER A 71 -16.52 -1.65 7.12
N ARG A 72 -15.85 -1.84 5.98
CA ARG A 72 -16.35 -2.73 4.93
C ARG A 72 -16.42 -4.19 5.38
N TRP A 73 -15.45 -4.64 6.16
CA TRP A 73 -15.44 -6.01 6.68
C TRP A 73 -16.47 -6.20 7.81
N PHE A 74 -16.62 -5.19 8.68
CA PHE A 74 -17.64 -5.15 9.73
C PHE A 74 -19.05 -5.34 9.17
N TYR A 75 -19.44 -4.56 8.15
CA TYR A 75 -20.78 -4.71 7.55
C TYR A 75 -20.99 -6.06 6.87
N ARG A 76 -19.95 -6.66 6.27
CA ARG A 76 -20.04 -8.00 5.67
C ARG A 76 -20.30 -9.07 6.73
N ILE A 77 -19.59 -9.02 7.86
CA ILE A 77 -19.82 -9.95 8.97
C ILE A 77 -21.19 -9.73 9.58
N LEU A 78 -21.56 -8.48 9.82
CA LEU A 78 -22.85 -8.14 10.40
C LEU A 78 -24.00 -8.69 9.53
N LEU A 79 -23.90 -8.53 8.21
CA LEU A 79 -24.88 -9.07 7.27
C LEU A 79 -24.90 -10.60 7.27
N LEU A 80 -23.73 -11.26 7.27
CA LEU A 80 -23.65 -12.72 7.34
C LEU A 80 -24.28 -13.27 8.64
N LEU A 81 -23.98 -12.64 9.77
CA LEU A 81 -24.51 -13.03 11.07
C LEU A 81 -26.03 -12.85 11.10
N PHE A 82 -26.52 -11.72 10.60
CA PHE A 82 -27.95 -11.45 10.49
C PHE A 82 -28.65 -12.49 9.61
N ALA A 83 -28.12 -12.73 8.41
CA ALA A 83 -28.66 -13.71 7.47
C ALA A 83 -28.72 -15.12 8.08
N ALA A 84 -27.64 -15.55 8.73
CA ALA A 84 -27.57 -16.85 9.42
C ALA A 84 -28.61 -16.95 10.53
N LEU A 85 -28.81 -15.89 11.32
CA LEU A 85 -29.81 -15.85 12.38
C LEU A 85 -31.22 -15.96 11.81
N THR A 86 -31.55 -15.16 10.78
CA THR A 86 -32.86 -15.23 10.11
C THR A 86 -33.10 -16.58 9.46
N ALA A 87 -32.13 -17.15 8.75
CA ALA A 87 -32.25 -18.46 8.12
C ALA A 87 -32.44 -19.57 9.15
N GLY A 88 -31.69 -19.52 10.26
CA GLY A 88 -31.85 -20.44 11.38
C GLY A 88 -33.24 -20.36 12.01
N LEU A 89 -33.77 -19.14 12.20
CA LEU A 89 -35.10 -18.93 12.75
C LEU A 89 -36.21 -19.42 11.81
N VAL A 90 -36.06 -19.17 10.50
CA VAL A 90 -37.01 -19.65 9.48
C VAL A 90 -36.99 -21.17 9.37
N TRP A 91 -35.82 -21.81 9.36
CA TRP A 91 -35.72 -23.28 9.37
C TRP A 91 -36.35 -23.82 10.65
N TRP A 92 -35.92 -23.32 11.81
CA TRP A 92 -36.42 -23.81 13.09
C TRP A 92 -37.95 -23.65 13.20
N GLY A 93 -38.47 -22.50 12.78
CA GLY A 93 -39.91 -22.25 12.69
C GLY A 93 -40.62 -23.26 11.78
N ARG A 94 -40.10 -23.52 10.57
CA ARG A 94 -40.64 -24.55 9.68
C ARG A 94 -40.61 -25.95 10.29
N LYS A 95 -39.57 -26.29 11.05
CA LYS A 95 -39.45 -27.60 11.71
C LYS A 95 -40.40 -27.75 12.91
N LYS A 96 -40.65 -26.67 13.66
CA LYS A 96 -41.48 -26.69 14.88
C LYS A 96 -42.98 -26.47 14.62
N TYR A 97 -43.31 -25.69 13.59
CA TYR A 97 -44.70 -25.31 13.25
C TYR A 97 -45.19 -25.90 11.93
N GLY A 98 -44.37 -26.68 11.23
CA GLY A 98 -44.85 -27.55 10.16
C GLY A 98 -45.66 -28.69 10.79
N TYR A 99 -46.98 -28.62 10.61
CA TYR A 99 -47.95 -29.68 10.93
C TYR A 99 -47.65 -30.97 10.17
#